data_AF-A0A0A9FYM5-F1
#
_entry.id   AF-A0A0A9FYM5-F1
#
_cell.length_a   1.000
_cell.length_b   1.000
_cell.length_c   1.000
_cell.angle_alpha   90.00
_cell.angle_beta   90.00
_cell.angle_gamma   90.00
#
_symmetry.space_group_name_H-M   'P 1'
#
loop_
_entity.id
_entity.type
_entity.pdbx_description
1 polymer ?
#
loop_
_entity_poly.entity_id
_entity_poly.type
_entity_poly.pdbx_seq_one_letter_code
_entity_poly.pdbx_strand_id
1 'polypeptide(L)' 'MKPWLKLAIRHYKYIWERYVNFTHPYVRECMLH' A
#
# COMPACT_ATOMS: atom_id res chain seq x y z
N MET A 1 -10.35 11.91 2.78
CA MET A 1 -10.12 10.74 3.67
C MET A 1 -10.26 11.14 5.12
N LYS A 2 -10.75 10.24 5.98
CA LYS A 2 -10.81 10.47 7.43
C LYS A 2 -9.39 10.66 8.01
N PRO A 3 -9.17 11.58 8.98
CA PRO A 3 -7.83 11.87 9.51
C PRO A 3 -7.10 10.66 10.10
N TRP A 4 -7.80 9.81 10.85
CA TRP A 4 -7.24 8.59 11.44
C TRP A 4 -6.78 7.59 10.39
N LEU A 5 -7.48 7.53 9.25
CA LEU A 5 -7.09 6.66 8.14
C LEU A 5 -5.76 7.12 7.53
N LYS A 6 -5.55 8.43 7.39
CA LYS A 6 -4.27 8.99 6.90
C LYS A 6 -3.11 8.65 7.84
N LEU A 7 -3.35 8.72 9.15
CA LEU A 7 -2.35 8.34 10.16
C LEU A 7 -1.99 6.86 10.06
N ALA A 8 -3.00 5.98 10.00
CA ALA A 8 -2.81 4.54 9.88
C ALA A 8 -2.03 4.17 8.61
N ILE A 9 -2.42 4.70 7.45
CA ILE A 9 -1.71 4.44 6.19
C ILE A 9 -0.23 4.85 6.30
N ARG A 10 0.07 6.02 6.86
CA ARG A 10 1.46 6.45 7.06
C ARG A 10 2.22 5.48 7.97
N HIS A 11 1.59 5.00 9.03
CA HIS A 11 2.23 4.13 10.01
C HIS A 11 2.50 2.71 9.47
N TYR A 12 1.58 2.17 8.67
CA TYR A 12 1.66 0.79 8.18
C TYR A 12 2.29 0.66 6.79
N LYS A 13 2.48 1.77 6.06
CA LYS A 13 3.05 1.77 4.71
C LYS A 13 4.38 1.02 4.63
N TYR A 14 5.30 1.25 5.57
CA TYR A 14 6.61 0.58 5.54
C TYR A 14 6.50 -0.94 5.70
N ILE A 15 5.53 -1.41 6.51
CA ILE A 15 5.28 -2.83 6.71
C ILE A 15 4.72 -3.41 5.42
N TRP A 16 3.70 -2.75 4.86
CA TRP A 16 3.10 -3.16 3.59
C TRP A 16 4.16 -3.26 2.47
N GLU A 17 5.00 -2.24 2.29
CA GLU A 17 6.07 -2.24 1.26
C GLU A 17 7.08 -3.37 1.44
N ARG A 18 7.33 -3.83 2.68
CA ARG A 18 8.26 -4.94 2.95
C ARG A 18 7.74 -6.30 2.50
N TYR A 19 6.42 -6.52 2.57
CA TYR A 19 5.82 -7.84 2.37
C TYR A 19 5.03 -7.96 1.07
N VAL A 20 4.72 -6.85 0.41
CA VAL A 20 4.00 -6.85 -0.85
C VAL A 20 4.89 -7.37 -1.97
N ASN A 21 4.39 -8.38 -2.68
CA ASN A 21 5.02 -8.83 -3.90
C ASN A 21 4.66 -7.89 -5.07
N PHE A 22 5.49 -6.88 -5.30
CA PHE A 22 5.32 -5.93 -6.41
C PHE A 22 5.45 -6.56 -7.80
N THR A 23 5.99 -7.78 -7.92
CA THR A 23 6.05 -8.50 -9.19
C THR A 23 4.75 -9.22 -9.52
N HIS A 24 3.84 -9.38 -8.55
CA HIS A 24 2.58 -10.05 -8.76
C HIS A 24 1.72 -9.26 -9.78
N PRO A 25 1.19 -9.90 -10.84
CA PRO A 25 0.49 -9.20 -11.92
C PRO A 25 -0.64 -8.29 -11.43
N TYR A 26 -1.43 -8.78 -10.47
CA TYR A 26 -2.53 -8.02 -9.87
C TYR A 26 -2.06 -6.76 -9.13
N VAL A 27 -0.97 -6.84 -8.36
CA VAL A 27 -0.42 -5.68 -7.62
C VAL A 27 0.11 -4.64 -8.60
N ARG A 28 0.78 -5.11 -9.67
CA ARG A 28 1.29 -4.23 -10.72
C ARG A 28 0.16 -3.50 -11.45
N GLU A 29 -0.92 -4.20 -11.79
CA GLU A 29 -2.09 -3.59 -12.43
C GLU A 29 -2.75 -2.53 -11.53
N CYS A 30 -2.91 -2.80 -10.23
CA CYS A 30 -3.48 -1.85 -9.28
C CYS A 30 -2.65 -0.56 -9.10
N MET A 31 -1.34 -0.60 -9.35
CA MET A 31 -0.48 0.59 -9.24
C MET A 31 -0.38 1.42 -10.53
N LEU A 32 -0.88 0.90 -11.65
CA LEU A 32 -0.81 1.56 -12.97
C LEU A 32 -2.04 2.42 -13.30
N HIS A 33 -3.02 2.49 -12.40
CA HIS A 33 -4.27 3.25 -12.53
C HIS A 33 -4.36 4.33 -11.45
#